data_AF-A0A7H8QWE3-F1
#
_entry.id   AF-A0A7H8QWE3-F1
#
_cell.length_a   1.000
_cell.length_b   1.000
_cell.length_c   1.000
_cell.angle_alpha   90.00
_cell.angle_beta   90.00
_cell.angle_gamma   90.00
#
_symmetry.space_group_name_H-M   'P 1'
#
loop_
_entity.id
_entity.type
_entity.pdbx_description
1 polymer ?
#
loop_
_entity_poly.entity_id
_entity_poly.type
_entity_poly.pdbx_seq_one_letter_code
_entity_poly.pdbx_strand_id
1 'polypeptide(L)'
;MLEFMDYIQLAFGEATRWNRDNSYSSLTATAESLLDFHVPERLQVHLSSLSTPHFATAYTLGTVGVIDGSVSYLFSTVPLNSTQSQSGVIPLRKLVQGYRQIEVPVPPIRNWGWDAIPLHDSLSNKEISQHDDVVRKATLLHATLHLPPPSTLTALFMRRLSPTTQLTAALVSTQGPPLVKSAPQAALLTQLSHDTGNFSNEYLFSTDNALFGWRGLWNFGLDPTPGKQLADKVSLLSAGAEAYYSPISSLVGLSTGVKFTTLPAAIKSSSAGTTGPVSSFPYTLTLTLAPLTGSLSTTYSVRASPNLAFSSRFGFNVYSWESEMVAGCELWRKSARTPQDDGLDWARRKMGILETTNNTLNRSPAASFNSSNENIEEEEEGDSVVKIRVDQSWNVRVLWEGRVKSLLVTAGVSLGPGTFSSLASDPSSSSPVSTPSLAESSQSAGGGAAPSSKPSYWRGVGVSVLYSS
;
A
#
# COMPACT_ATOMS: atom_id res chain seq x y z
N MET A 1 0.92 -8.04 2.48
CA MET A 1 -0.12 -8.10 1.43
C MET A 1 -1.27 -7.18 1.83
N LEU A 2 -2.04 -6.66 0.88
CA LEU A 2 -3.25 -5.89 1.16
C LEU A 2 -4.27 -6.73 1.92
N GLU A 3 -4.92 -6.11 2.90
CA GLU A 3 -6.08 -6.70 3.56
C GLU A 3 -7.31 -6.64 2.64
N PHE A 4 -8.33 -7.44 2.96
CA PHE A 4 -9.57 -7.51 2.18
C PHE A 4 -10.26 -6.15 1.99
N MET A 5 -10.31 -5.34 3.06
CA MET A 5 -10.86 -3.99 3.05
C MET A 5 -10.15 -3.11 2.01
N ASP A 6 -8.82 -3.05 2.07
CA ASP A 6 -8.02 -2.21 1.17
C ASP A 6 -8.08 -2.71 -0.27
N TYR A 7 -8.12 -4.02 -0.46
CA TYR A 7 -8.30 -4.64 -1.78
C TYR A 7 -9.62 -4.23 -2.43
N ILE A 8 -10.73 -4.26 -1.69
CA ILE A 8 -12.05 -3.83 -2.18
C ILE A 8 -12.06 -2.33 -2.48
N GLN A 9 -11.46 -1.50 -1.63
CA GLN A 9 -11.39 -0.06 -1.87
C GLN A 9 -10.62 0.24 -3.17
N LEU A 10 -9.50 -0.44 -3.36
CA LEU A 10 -8.69 -0.34 -4.57
C LEU A 10 -9.50 -0.78 -5.80
N ALA A 11 -10.15 -1.94 -5.71
CA ALA A 11 -11.04 -2.46 -6.74
C ALA A 11 -12.19 -1.49 -7.10
N PHE A 12 -12.84 -0.89 -6.11
CA PHE A 12 -13.89 0.10 -6.30
C PHE A 12 -13.33 1.38 -6.96
N GLY A 13 -12.15 1.82 -6.56
CA GLY A 13 -11.43 2.93 -7.17
C GLY A 13 -11.14 2.67 -8.65
N GLU A 14 -10.61 1.49 -8.99
CA GLU A 14 -10.38 1.08 -10.38
C GLU A 14 -11.68 1.02 -11.20
N ALA A 15 -12.73 0.40 -10.65
CA ALA A 15 -14.01 0.27 -11.33
C ALA A 15 -14.68 1.63 -11.59
N THR A 16 -14.48 2.61 -10.71
CA THR A 16 -14.96 3.99 -10.87
C THR A 16 -13.98 4.91 -11.61
N ARG A 17 -12.80 4.39 -11.99
CA ARG A 17 -11.67 5.16 -12.57
C ARG A 17 -11.26 6.36 -11.72
N TRP A 18 -11.27 6.19 -10.39
CA TRP A 18 -10.75 7.17 -9.46
C TRP A 18 -9.22 7.06 -9.38
N ASN A 19 -8.51 8.16 -9.62
CA ASN A 19 -7.06 8.15 -9.57
C ASN A 19 -6.57 8.28 -8.12
N ARG A 20 -6.12 7.17 -7.52
CA ARG A 20 -5.55 7.15 -6.17
C ARG A 20 -4.19 7.86 -6.06
N ASP A 21 -3.43 7.92 -7.15
CA ASP A 21 -2.07 8.46 -7.14
C ASP A 21 -2.05 10.00 -7.17
N ASN A 22 -3.19 10.60 -7.52
CA ASN A 22 -3.41 12.04 -7.50
C ASN A 22 -4.01 12.52 -6.16
N SER A 23 -3.36 12.14 -5.07
CA SER A 23 -3.70 12.58 -3.71
C SER A 23 -2.43 12.88 -2.94
N TYR A 24 -2.48 13.91 -2.08
CA TYR A 24 -1.39 14.25 -1.17
C TYR A 24 -1.07 13.10 -0.20
N SER A 25 -2.08 12.36 0.27
CA SER A 25 -1.88 11.18 1.13
C SER A 25 -1.01 10.11 0.47
N SER A 26 -1.00 10.09 -0.86
CA SER A 26 -0.32 9.08 -1.66
C SER A 26 1.06 9.55 -2.18
N LEU A 27 1.51 10.72 -1.73
CA LEU A 27 2.75 11.38 -2.16
C LEU A 27 3.99 10.49 -1.92
N THR A 28 4.07 9.85 -0.75
CA THR A 28 5.17 8.97 -0.33
C THR A 28 4.84 7.48 -0.42
N ALA A 29 3.68 7.10 -0.95
CA ALA A 29 3.22 5.71 -0.87
C ALA A 29 4.13 4.70 -1.60
N THR A 30 4.84 5.11 -2.65
CA THR A 30 5.85 4.24 -3.32
C THR A 30 7.01 3.92 -2.38
N ALA A 31 7.51 4.93 -1.68
CA ALA A 31 8.55 4.80 -0.68
C ALA A 31 8.13 3.87 0.46
N GLU A 32 6.95 4.15 1.02
CA GLU A 32 6.37 3.45 2.15
C GLU A 32 6.12 1.97 1.80
N SER A 33 5.57 1.68 0.61
CA SER A 33 5.36 0.29 0.16
C SER A 33 6.65 -0.55 0.04
N LEU A 34 7.78 0.11 -0.28
CA LEU A 34 9.08 -0.53 -0.49
C LEU A 34 9.90 -0.64 0.80
N LEU A 35 9.76 0.31 1.71
CA LEU A 35 10.58 0.43 2.91
C LEU A 35 9.82 0.00 4.17
N ASP A 36 8.55 0.36 4.29
CA ASP A 36 7.75 0.20 5.51
C ASP A 36 6.76 -0.95 5.39
N PHE A 37 7.26 -2.10 4.96
CA PHE A 37 6.48 -3.33 4.95
C PHE A 37 6.41 -3.98 6.35
N HIS A 38 5.25 -4.53 6.68
CA HIS A 38 5.06 -5.30 7.89
C HIS A 38 5.66 -6.70 7.75
N VAL A 39 6.46 -7.12 8.74
CA VAL A 39 7.05 -8.46 8.81
C VAL A 39 6.24 -9.24 9.84
N PRO A 40 5.58 -10.36 9.48
CA PRO A 40 4.90 -11.18 10.47
C PRO A 40 5.90 -11.67 11.50
N GLU A 41 5.56 -11.56 12.78
CA GLU A 41 6.44 -12.01 13.89
C GLU A 41 6.13 -13.43 14.36
N ARG A 42 4.99 -14.00 13.92
CA ARG A 42 4.46 -15.28 14.38
C ARG A 42 3.82 -16.05 13.24
N LEU A 43 3.43 -17.29 13.52
CA LEU A 43 2.61 -18.07 12.59
C LEU A 43 1.14 -17.64 12.71
N GLN A 44 0.57 -17.21 11.59
CA GLN A 44 -0.83 -16.79 11.46
C GLN A 44 -1.44 -17.45 10.23
N VAL A 45 -2.68 -17.92 10.33
CA VAL A 45 -3.44 -18.49 9.22
C VAL A 45 -4.75 -17.73 9.10
N HIS A 46 -4.95 -17.05 7.97
CA HIS A 46 -6.17 -16.34 7.62
C HIS A 46 -6.99 -17.21 6.66
N LEU A 47 -8.20 -17.56 7.07
CA LEU A 47 -9.16 -18.31 6.27
C LEU A 47 -10.36 -17.40 6.03
N SER A 48 -10.63 -17.03 4.80
CA SER A 48 -11.81 -16.26 4.42
C SER A 48 -12.68 -17.05 3.44
N SER A 49 -13.99 -16.92 3.58
CA SER A 49 -14.96 -17.53 2.69
C SER A 49 -16.14 -16.61 2.47
N LEU A 50 -16.59 -16.53 1.23
CA LEU A 50 -17.78 -15.78 0.86
C LEU A 50 -19.02 -16.67 1.07
N SER A 51 -19.77 -16.44 2.16
CA SER A 51 -20.97 -17.21 2.49
C SER A 51 -22.17 -16.84 1.60
N THR A 52 -22.27 -15.56 1.23
CA THR A 52 -23.23 -15.06 0.23
C THR A 52 -22.55 -13.96 -0.60
N PRO A 53 -23.07 -13.59 -1.79
CA PRO A 53 -22.49 -12.50 -2.61
C PRO A 53 -22.23 -11.18 -1.86
N HIS A 54 -22.97 -10.93 -0.78
CA HIS A 54 -22.86 -9.72 0.04
C HIS A 54 -22.27 -9.98 1.42
N PHE A 55 -21.95 -11.21 1.79
CA PHE A 55 -21.56 -11.57 3.15
C PHE A 55 -20.36 -12.50 3.12
N ALA A 56 -19.28 -12.10 3.79
CA ALA A 56 -18.08 -12.88 3.93
C ALA A 56 -17.77 -13.13 5.40
N THR A 57 -17.13 -14.26 5.66
CA THR A 57 -16.69 -14.69 6.99
C THR A 57 -15.20 -14.93 6.92
N ALA A 58 -14.44 -14.40 7.87
CA ALA A 58 -13.01 -14.63 7.99
C ALA A 58 -12.65 -15.13 9.40
N TYR A 59 -11.66 -15.99 9.46
CA TYR A 59 -11.10 -16.55 10.69
C TYR A 59 -9.59 -16.38 10.65
N THR A 60 -9.00 -15.88 11.72
CA THR A 60 -7.57 -15.68 11.85
C THR A 60 -7.07 -16.50 13.03
N LEU A 61 -6.32 -17.55 12.71
CA LEU A 61 -5.75 -18.50 13.65
C LEU A 61 -4.29 -18.12 13.90
N GLY A 62 -3.97 -17.63 15.09
CA GLY A 62 -2.60 -17.34 15.52
C GLY A 62 -2.08 -18.38 16.50
N THR A 63 -0.76 -18.41 16.70
CA THR A 63 -0.15 -19.21 17.79
C THR A 63 -0.50 -18.70 19.18
N VAL A 64 -0.98 -17.47 19.31
CA VAL A 64 -1.37 -16.87 20.59
C VAL A 64 -2.87 -17.02 20.80
N GLY A 65 -3.26 -18.21 21.24
CA GLY A 65 -4.35 -18.52 22.19
C GLY A 65 -5.78 -18.07 21.92
N VAL A 66 -6.07 -17.22 20.95
CA VAL A 66 -7.42 -16.74 20.65
C VAL A 66 -7.65 -16.87 19.15
N ILE A 67 -8.78 -17.49 18.81
CA ILE A 67 -9.28 -17.54 17.44
C ILE A 67 -10.06 -16.26 17.24
N ASP A 68 -9.52 -15.37 16.44
CA ASP A 68 -10.23 -14.17 16.03
C ASP A 68 -11.07 -14.50 14.79
N GLY A 69 -12.31 -14.05 14.79
CA GLY A 69 -13.24 -14.22 13.70
C GLY A 69 -13.81 -12.87 13.29
N SER A 70 -14.12 -12.70 12.02
CA SER A 70 -14.82 -11.51 11.55
C SER A 70 -15.88 -11.86 10.54
N VAL A 71 -16.93 -11.05 10.57
CA VAL A 71 -18.09 -11.20 9.70
C VAL A 71 -18.25 -9.88 8.97
N SER A 72 -18.12 -9.89 7.65
CA SER A 72 -18.18 -8.70 6.82
C SER A 72 -19.38 -8.70 5.88
N TYR A 73 -19.99 -7.54 5.74
CA TYR A 73 -21.04 -7.24 4.79
C TYR A 73 -20.50 -6.28 3.72
N LEU A 74 -20.69 -6.62 2.46
CA LEU A 74 -20.26 -5.86 1.31
C LEU A 74 -21.45 -5.56 0.39
N PHE A 75 -21.68 -4.29 0.15
CA PHE A 75 -22.64 -3.81 -0.83
C PHE A 75 -21.97 -2.82 -1.78
N SER A 76 -21.99 -3.12 -3.07
CA SER A 76 -21.53 -2.21 -4.13
C SER A 76 -22.64 -2.02 -5.14
N THR A 77 -22.79 -0.78 -5.60
CA THR A 77 -23.67 -0.47 -6.75
C THR A 77 -22.98 -0.73 -8.08
N VAL A 78 -21.65 -0.63 -8.11
CA VAL A 78 -20.83 -0.94 -9.28
C VAL A 78 -20.54 -2.44 -9.27
N PRO A 79 -20.81 -3.17 -10.37
CA PRO A 79 -20.48 -4.59 -10.45
C PRO A 79 -18.95 -4.76 -10.43
N LEU A 80 -18.45 -5.45 -9.40
CA LEU A 80 -17.02 -5.75 -9.24
C LEU A 80 -16.64 -7.03 -10.02
N ASN A 81 -17.09 -7.15 -11.27
CA ASN A 81 -16.91 -8.39 -12.06
C ASN A 81 -15.44 -8.67 -12.41
N SER A 82 -14.59 -7.64 -12.42
CA SER A 82 -13.15 -7.77 -12.68
C SER A 82 -12.33 -8.14 -11.43
N THR A 83 -12.97 -8.24 -10.26
CA THR A 83 -12.28 -8.52 -9.00
C THR A 83 -12.54 -9.95 -8.62
N GLN A 84 -11.48 -10.75 -8.67
CA GLN A 84 -11.54 -12.14 -8.26
C GLN A 84 -11.56 -12.22 -6.72
N SER A 85 -12.40 -13.09 -6.16
CA SER A 85 -12.47 -13.34 -4.71
C SER A 85 -11.57 -14.49 -4.25
N GLN A 86 -11.24 -15.39 -5.18
CA GLN A 86 -10.45 -16.59 -4.91
C GLN A 86 -8.97 -16.30 -4.87
N SER A 87 -8.29 -16.67 -3.78
CA SER A 87 -6.86 -16.39 -3.58
C SER A 87 -5.94 -17.02 -4.63
N GLY A 88 -6.39 -18.09 -5.30
CA GLY A 88 -5.64 -18.73 -6.39
C GLY A 88 -5.60 -17.91 -7.69
N VAL A 89 -6.64 -17.10 -7.95
CA VAL A 89 -6.83 -16.39 -9.22
C VAL A 89 -6.42 -14.91 -9.12
N ILE A 90 -6.31 -14.36 -7.90
CA ILE A 90 -5.95 -12.95 -7.73
C ILE A 90 -4.48 -12.71 -8.12
N PRO A 91 -4.19 -11.77 -9.04
CA PRO A 91 -2.82 -11.46 -9.44
C PRO A 91 -2.03 -10.89 -8.26
N LEU A 92 -0.87 -11.50 -7.97
CA LEU A 92 -0.06 -11.15 -6.80
C LEU A 92 0.37 -9.66 -6.83
N ARG A 93 0.61 -9.11 -8.02
CA ARG A 93 0.97 -7.69 -8.23
C ARG A 93 -0.11 -6.70 -7.79
N LYS A 94 -1.37 -7.13 -7.70
CA LYS A 94 -2.47 -6.29 -7.20
C LYS A 94 -2.59 -6.36 -5.68
N LEU A 95 -2.18 -7.46 -5.07
CA LEU A 95 -2.23 -7.67 -3.61
C LEU A 95 -0.98 -7.16 -2.89
N VAL A 96 0.19 -7.25 -3.51
CA VAL A 96 1.43 -6.78 -2.93
C VAL A 96 1.53 -5.27 -3.16
N GLN A 97 1.63 -4.52 -2.08
CA GLN A 97 2.02 -3.12 -2.16
C GLN A 97 3.49 -3.05 -2.58
N GLY A 98 3.79 -2.49 -3.75
CA GLY A 98 5.16 -2.37 -4.24
C GLY A 98 5.34 -1.11 -5.07
N TYR A 99 6.43 -1.06 -5.85
CA TYR A 99 6.65 0.07 -6.75
C TYR A 99 5.51 0.20 -7.77
N ARG A 100 4.73 1.28 -7.65
CA ARG A 100 3.73 1.69 -8.64
C ARG A 100 4.30 2.80 -9.52
N GLN A 101 4.19 2.63 -10.83
CA GLN A 101 4.53 3.69 -11.76
C GLN A 101 3.35 4.64 -11.87
N ILE A 102 3.54 5.89 -11.48
CA ILE A 102 2.49 6.90 -11.49
C ILE A 102 2.10 7.19 -12.94
N GLU A 103 0.81 7.06 -13.23
CA GLU A 103 0.22 7.45 -14.50
C GLU A 103 -0.14 8.94 -14.50
N VAL A 104 -0.27 9.52 -15.70
CA VAL A 104 -0.65 10.92 -15.82
C VAL A 104 -2.07 11.11 -15.30
N PRO A 105 -2.32 12.05 -14.37
CA PRO A 105 -3.68 12.35 -13.93
C PRO A 105 -4.57 12.74 -15.11
N VAL A 106 -5.62 11.95 -15.35
CA VAL A 106 -6.61 12.21 -16.39
C VAL A 106 -7.77 12.97 -15.76
N PRO A 107 -8.15 14.16 -16.25
CA PRO A 107 -9.32 14.85 -15.74
C PRO A 107 -10.58 13.99 -15.96
N PRO A 108 -11.47 13.89 -14.97
CA PRO A 108 -12.68 13.10 -15.11
C PRO A 108 -13.53 13.67 -16.26
N ILE A 109 -13.96 12.80 -17.16
CA ILE A 109 -14.72 13.20 -18.34
C ILE A 109 -16.09 13.71 -17.88
N ARG A 110 -16.35 15.00 -18.08
CA ARG A 110 -17.61 15.66 -17.73
C ARG A 110 -18.68 15.33 -18.76
N ASN A 111 -19.20 14.11 -18.71
CA ASN A 111 -20.29 13.72 -19.59
C ASN A 111 -21.60 14.04 -18.87
N TRP A 112 -22.40 14.95 -19.44
CA TRP A 112 -23.64 15.50 -18.85
C TRP A 112 -24.81 14.49 -18.77
N GLY A 113 -24.53 13.20 -18.53
CA GLY A 113 -25.52 12.13 -18.42
C GLY A 113 -24.96 10.76 -17.98
N TRP A 114 -23.76 10.70 -17.39
CA TRP A 114 -22.99 9.45 -17.23
C TRP A 114 -22.68 9.08 -15.77
N ASP A 115 -23.40 9.66 -14.80
CA ASP A 115 -23.45 9.14 -13.42
C ASP A 115 -24.25 7.81 -13.34
N ALA A 116 -24.72 7.29 -14.49
CA ALA A 116 -25.32 5.97 -14.63
C ALA A 116 -24.24 4.95 -15.02
N ILE A 117 -24.01 3.98 -14.15
CA ILE A 117 -23.40 2.71 -14.53
C ILE A 117 -24.31 2.15 -15.65
N PRO A 118 -23.81 1.88 -16.87
CA PRO A 118 -24.63 1.20 -17.86
C PRO A 118 -24.96 -0.19 -17.29
N LEU A 119 -26.21 -0.41 -16.92
CA LEU A 119 -26.74 -1.74 -16.67
C LEU A 119 -26.54 -2.52 -17.97
N HIS A 120 -25.89 -3.69 -17.90
CA HIS A 120 -25.51 -4.51 -19.06
C HIS A 120 -26.72 -5.04 -19.88
N ASP A 121 -27.94 -4.60 -19.60
CA ASP A 121 -29.16 -5.08 -20.25
C ASP A 121 -29.67 -4.16 -21.38
N SER A 122 -29.04 -3.00 -21.62
CA SER A 122 -29.53 -2.00 -22.58
C SER A 122 -28.91 -2.09 -23.99
N LEU A 123 -28.28 -3.22 -24.35
CA LEU A 123 -27.82 -3.47 -25.72
C LEU A 123 -28.85 -4.16 -26.62
N SER A 124 -30.10 -4.37 -26.18
CA SER A 124 -31.09 -5.12 -26.97
C SER A 124 -32.37 -4.39 -27.36
N ASN A 125 -32.72 -3.22 -26.81
CA ASN A 125 -33.93 -2.54 -27.28
C ASN A 125 -33.82 -1.01 -27.29
N LYS A 126 -33.77 -0.50 -28.52
CA LYS A 126 -33.79 0.90 -28.86
C LYS A 126 -35.25 1.34 -28.98
N GLU A 127 -35.98 1.41 -27.86
CA GLU A 127 -37.29 2.07 -27.82
C GLU A 127 -37.45 2.93 -26.57
N ILE A 128 -37.91 4.14 -26.85
CA ILE A 128 -38.09 5.28 -25.95
C ILE A 128 -39.00 4.90 -24.79
N SER A 129 -38.48 4.95 -23.56
CA SER A 129 -39.29 4.97 -22.34
C SER A 129 -38.86 6.16 -21.49
N GLN A 130 -39.71 7.18 -21.50
CA GLN A 130 -39.50 8.51 -20.94
C GLN A 130 -39.93 8.56 -19.46
N HIS A 131 -39.47 7.59 -18.66
CA HIS A 131 -39.79 7.50 -17.23
C HIS A 131 -38.54 7.13 -16.41
N ASP A 132 -38.00 8.12 -15.68
CA ASP A 132 -37.10 8.01 -14.53
C ASP A 132 -36.17 6.78 -14.44
N ASP A 133 -35.14 6.74 -15.28
CA ASP A 133 -33.92 6.00 -14.93
C ASP A 133 -33.29 6.69 -13.72
N VAL A 134 -33.57 6.17 -12.51
CA VAL A 134 -32.95 6.64 -11.27
C VAL A 134 -31.43 6.44 -11.39
N VAL A 135 -30.74 7.52 -11.77
CA VAL A 135 -29.28 7.57 -11.93
C VAL A 135 -28.61 7.20 -10.61
N ARG A 136 -28.16 5.94 -10.50
CA ARG A 136 -27.60 5.40 -9.26
C ARG A 136 -26.13 5.75 -9.14
N LYS A 137 -25.83 6.74 -8.30
CA LYS A 137 -24.44 7.12 -7.96
C LYS A 137 -23.66 5.93 -7.40
N ALA A 138 -22.40 5.81 -7.81
CA ALA A 138 -21.50 4.77 -7.32
C ALA A 138 -21.31 4.89 -5.79
N THR A 139 -21.83 3.91 -5.08
CA THR A 139 -21.68 3.71 -3.63
C THR A 139 -21.10 2.34 -3.33
N LEU A 140 -20.19 2.30 -2.35
CA LEU A 140 -19.67 1.13 -1.68
C LEU A 140 -20.00 1.25 -0.19
N LEU A 141 -20.55 0.20 0.39
CA LEU A 141 -20.79 0.06 1.82
C LEU A 141 -20.14 -1.25 2.25
N HIS A 142 -19.20 -1.17 3.17
CA HIS A 142 -18.52 -2.31 3.72
C HIS A 142 -18.56 -2.21 5.25
N ALA A 143 -18.96 -3.27 5.95
CA ALA A 143 -18.96 -3.30 7.40
C ALA A 143 -18.42 -4.64 7.89
N THR A 144 -17.48 -4.62 8.81
CA THR A 144 -16.88 -5.81 9.42
C THR A 144 -17.09 -5.77 10.92
N LEU A 145 -17.68 -6.83 11.45
CA LEU A 145 -17.78 -7.09 12.89
C LEU A 145 -16.71 -8.11 13.28
N HIS A 146 -15.78 -7.72 14.14
CA HIS A 146 -14.77 -8.61 14.72
C HIS A 146 -15.27 -9.18 16.06
N LEU A 147 -15.06 -10.48 16.23
CA LEU A 147 -15.39 -11.32 17.38
C LEU A 147 -14.11 -12.12 17.71
N PRO A 148 -13.79 -12.52 18.95
CA PRO A 148 -14.54 -12.47 20.22
C PRO A 148 -14.43 -11.10 20.95
N PRO A 149 -15.07 -10.92 22.13
CA PRO A 149 -15.00 -9.66 22.88
C PRO A 149 -13.57 -9.22 23.23
N PRO A 150 -13.24 -7.91 23.11
CA PRO A 150 -14.14 -6.80 22.81
C PRO A 150 -14.57 -6.77 21.33
N SER A 151 -15.89 -6.76 21.11
CA SER A 151 -16.44 -6.78 19.74
C SER A 151 -16.25 -5.41 19.11
N THR A 152 -15.57 -5.37 17.97
CA THR A 152 -15.30 -4.12 17.25
C THR A 152 -16.01 -4.14 15.90
N LEU A 153 -16.80 -3.11 15.65
CA LEU A 153 -17.47 -2.86 14.39
C LEU A 153 -16.68 -1.81 13.63
N THR A 154 -16.16 -2.17 12.46
CA THR A 154 -15.60 -1.23 11.50
C THR A 154 -16.55 -1.11 10.32
N ALA A 155 -16.90 0.10 9.92
CA ALA A 155 -17.76 0.35 8.78
C ALA A 155 -17.14 1.41 7.89
N LEU A 156 -17.32 1.25 6.59
CA LEU A 156 -16.80 2.12 5.56
C LEU A 156 -17.87 2.35 4.53
N PHE A 157 -18.19 3.62 4.32
CA PHE A 157 -19.13 4.09 3.32
C PHE A 157 -18.38 5.01 2.36
N MET A 158 -18.31 4.61 1.09
CA MET A 158 -17.79 5.44 0.02
C MET A 158 -18.89 5.76 -0.98
N ARG A 159 -18.97 7.02 -1.40
CA ARG A 159 -19.94 7.48 -2.38
C ARG A 159 -19.33 8.53 -3.29
N ARG A 160 -19.45 8.33 -4.59
CA ARG A 160 -19.17 9.36 -5.57
C ARG A 160 -20.33 10.36 -5.60
N LEU A 161 -20.08 11.60 -5.20
CA LEU A 161 -21.09 12.67 -5.19
C LEU A 161 -21.20 13.35 -6.55
N SER A 162 -20.05 13.49 -7.24
CA SER A 162 -19.91 13.99 -8.60
C SER A 162 -18.73 13.32 -9.32
N PRO A 163 -18.54 13.51 -10.63
CA PRO A 163 -17.38 13.00 -11.35
C PRO A 163 -16.03 13.42 -10.75
N THR A 164 -15.97 14.58 -10.09
CA THR A 164 -14.74 15.09 -9.45
C THR A 164 -14.73 14.90 -7.94
N THR A 165 -15.86 14.59 -7.29
CA THR A 165 -15.96 14.52 -5.82
C THR A 165 -16.33 13.14 -5.30
N GLN A 166 -15.53 12.63 -4.36
CA GLN A 166 -15.78 11.39 -3.64
C GLN A 166 -15.86 11.68 -2.13
N LEU A 167 -16.88 11.10 -1.49
CA LEU A 167 -17.08 11.12 -0.05
C LEU A 167 -16.75 9.74 0.51
N THR A 168 -15.92 9.70 1.54
CA THR A 168 -15.57 8.49 2.30
C THR A 168 -15.89 8.75 3.77
N ALA A 169 -16.62 7.85 4.41
CA ALA A 169 -16.92 7.88 5.83
C ALA A 169 -16.53 6.54 6.44
N ALA A 170 -15.58 6.53 7.36
CA ALA A 170 -15.14 5.37 8.11
C ALA A 170 -15.59 5.51 9.56
N LEU A 171 -16.26 4.48 10.09
CA LEU A 171 -16.75 4.41 11.44
C LEU A 171 -16.10 3.23 12.15
N VAL A 172 -15.63 3.45 13.37
CA VAL A 172 -15.13 2.39 14.24
C VAL A 172 -15.88 2.50 15.56
N SER A 173 -16.50 1.42 15.99
CA SER A 173 -17.18 1.32 17.27
C SER A 173 -16.70 0.09 18.00
N THR A 174 -16.36 0.24 19.28
CA THR A 174 -15.85 -0.86 20.11
C THR A 174 -16.77 -1.05 21.30
N GLN A 175 -17.17 -2.29 21.56
CA GLN A 175 -17.95 -2.64 22.73
C GLN A 175 -17.08 -3.49 23.67
N GLY A 176 -16.66 -2.88 24.78
CA GLY A 176 -15.82 -3.51 25.81
C GLY A 176 -15.21 -2.48 26.76
N PRO A 177 -14.52 -2.92 27.83
CA PRO A 177 -13.74 -2.00 28.64
C PRO A 177 -12.72 -1.29 27.72
N PRO A 178 -12.65 0.04 27.76
CA PRO A 178 -11.79 0.77 26.84
C PRO A 178 -10.34 0.33 27.09
N LEU A 179 -9.65 -0.12 26.03
CA LEU A 179 -8.25 -0.55 26.09
C LEU A 179 -7.34 0.57 26.62
N VAL A 180 -7.77 1.83 26.44
CA VAL A 180 -7.13 3.03 26.98
C VAL A 180 -8.22 3.93 27.57
N LYS A 181 -8.03 4.42 28.81
CA LYS A 181 -9.01 5.27 29.53
C LYS A 181 -9.47 6.52 28.77
N SER A 182 -8.73 6.96 27.75
CA SER A 182 -8.99 8.16 26.96
C SER A 182 -9.50 7.88 25.54
N ALA A 183 -9.60 6.62 25.10
CA ALA A 183 -10.07 6.31 23.75
C ALA A 183 -11.60 6.37 23.67
N PRO A 184 -12.19 7.02 22.64
CA PRO A 184 -13.63 7.04 22.49
C PRO A 184 -14.15 5.65 22.17
N GLN A 185 -15.36 5.36 22.64
CA GLN A 185 -16.03 4.09 22.36
C GLN A 185 -16.45 3.97 20.88
N ALA A 186 -16.67 5.11 20.20
CA ALA A 186 -16.93 5.19 18.78
C ALA A 186 -16.27 6.43 18.16
N ALA A 187 -15.70 6.27 16.98
CA ALA A 187 -15.09 7.34 16.19
C ALA A 187 -15.60 7.28 14.75
N LEU A 188 -15.90 8.45 14.18
CA LEU A 188 -16.28 8.64 12.79
C LEU A 188 -15.26 9.55 12.12
N LEU A 189 -14.66 9.07 11.04
CA LEU A 189 -13.78 9.81 10.16
C LEU A 189 -14.49 10.04 8.83
N THR A 190 -14.59 11.29 8.41
CA THR A 190 -15.15 11.70 7.12
C THR A 190 -14.07 12.35 6.28
N GLN A 191 -13.99 11.97 5.02
CA GLN A 191 -13.04 12.48 4.03
C GLN A 191 -13.80 12.85 2.77
N LEU A 192 -13.66 14.10 2.33
CA LEU A 192 -14.21 14.60 1.08
C LEU A 192 -13.05 14.92 0.16
N SER A 193 -12.86 14.12 -0.89
CA SER A 193 -11.85 14.33 -1.92
C SER A 193 -12.47 14.98 -3.16
N HIS A 194 -11.76 15.95 -3.72
CA HIS A 194 -12.10 16.65 -4.96
C HIS A 194 -10.91 16.59 -5.91
N ASP A 195 -11.00 15.78 -6.95
CA ASP A 195 -9.96 15.57 -7.95
C ASP A 195 -10.39 16.13 -9.32
N THR A 196 -9.54 16.99 -9.88
CA THR A 196 -9.72 17.58 -11.22
C THR A 196 -8.61 17.18 -12.19
N GLY A 197 -7.69 16.30 -11.79
CA GLY A 197 -6.48 15.96 -12.51
C GLY A 197 -5.34 16.95 -12.22
N ASN A 198 -5.53 18.24 -12.52
CA ASN A 198 -4.50 19.26 -12.28
C ASN A 198 -4.30 19.57 -10.80
N PHE A 199 -5.38 19.62 -10.04
CA PHE A 199 -5.33 19.79 -8.59
C PHE A 199 -6.23 18.76 -7.91
N SER A 200 -5.82 18.32 -6.73
CA SER A 200 -6.60 17.46 -5.85
C SER A 200 -6.66 18.08 -4.46
N ASN A 201 -7.88 18.27 -3.93
CA ASN A 201 -8.10 18.74 -2.57
C ASN A 201 -8.81 17.68 -1.74
N GLU A 202 -8.40 17.50 -0.49
CA GLU A 202 -9.06 16.61 0.46
C GLU A 202 -9.37 17.36 1.75
N TYR A 203 -10.60 17.22 2.23
CA TYR A 203 -11.03 17.73 3.52
C TYR A 203 -11.30 16.55 4.43
N LEU A 204 -10.74 16.58 5.63
CA LEU A 204 -10.89 15.53 6.64
C LEU A 204 -11.58 16.10 7.87
N PHE A 205 -12.49 15.32 8.44
CA PHE A 205 -13.11 15.63 9.72
C PHE A 205 -13.25 14.35 10.54
N SER A 206 -12.71 14.35 11.75
CA SER A 206 -12.79 13.23 12.69
C SER A 206 -13.50 13.65 13.98
N THR A 207 -14.45 12.84 14.45
CA THR A 207 -15.25 13.14 15.64
C THR A 207 -14.54 12.89 16.96
N ASP A 208 -13.45 12.11 16.98
CA ASP A 208 -12.71 11.75 18.21
C ASP A 208 -12.15 13.00 18.91
N ASN A 209 -11.34 13.78 18.19
CA ASN A 209 -10.76 15.04 18.67
C ASN A 209 -11.34 16.29 17.98
N ALA A 210 -12.47 16.16 17.29
CA ALA A 210 -12.98 17.20 16.38
C ALA A 210 -11.89 17.71 15.42
N LEU A 211 -11.08 16.80 14.89
CA LEU A 211 -9.92 17.13 14.05
C LEU A 211 -10.41 17.52 12.67
N PHE A 212 -10.10 18.76 12.26
CA PHE A 212 -10.25 19.23 10.89
C PHE A 212 -8.91 19.11 10.16
N GLY A 213 -8.93 18.55 8.96
CA GLY A 213 -7.76 18.43 8.10
C GLY A 213 -8.06 18.99 6.72
N TRP A 214 -7.05 19.57 6.10
CA TRP A 214 -7.04 19.94 4.70
C TRP A 214 -5.76 19.41 4.06
N ARG A 215 -5.88 18.85 2.87
CA ARG A 215 -4.75 18.45 2.03
C ARG A 215 -4.95 18.99 0.63
N GLY A 216 -3.90 19.53 0.03
CA GLY A 216 -3.90 20.00 -1.34
C GLY A 216 -2.69 19.46 -2.09
N LEU A 217 -2.90 19.05 -3.34
CA LEU A 217 -1.84 18.69 -4.27
C LEU A 217 -2.09 19.42 -5.59
N TRP A 218 -1.03 20.00 -6.14
CA TRP A 218 -1.01 20.72 -7.39
C TRP A 218 0.00 20.08 -8.33
N ASN A 219 -0.46 19.68 -9.52
CA ASN A 219 0.36 19.10 -10.56
C ASN A 219 0.78 20.15 -11.58
N PHE A 220 2.08 20.40 -11.69
CA PHE A 220 2.61 21.35 -12.64
C PHE A 220 2.70 20.78 -14.05
N GLY A 221 2.45 21.65 -15.01
CA GLY A 221 2.63 21.37 -16.43
C GLY A 221 1.46 20.66 -17.09
N LEU A 222 0.48 20.11 -16.37
CA LEU A 222 -0.68 19.47 -16.99
C LEU A 222 -1.60 20.53 -17.64
N ASP A 223 -1.86 20.38 -18.93
CA ASP A 223 -2.87 21.20 -19.61
C ASP A 223 -4.25 20.56 -19.39
N PRO A 224 -5.25 21.32 -18.95
CA PRO A 224 -6.58 20.79 -18.63
C PRO A 224 -7.41 20.46 -19.89
N THR A 225 -6.88 20.71 -21.10
CA THR A 225 -7.61 20.48 -22.35
C THR A 225 -7.59 19.00 -22.72
N PRO A 226 -8.76 18.33 -22.79
CA PRO A 226 -8.82 16.93 -23.17
C PRO A 226 -8.31 16.73 -24.59
N GLY A 227 -7.34 15.84 -24.77
CA GLY A 227 -6.91 15.34 -26.08
C GLY A 227 -5.71 16.03 -26.74
N LYS A 228 -5.13 17.08 -26.17
CA LYS A 228 -3.90 17.71 -26.70
C LYS A 228 -2.77 17.53 -25.68
N GLN A 229 -1.72 16.79 -26.04
CA GLN A 229 -0.40 16.77 -25.37
C GLN A 229 -0.26 16.09 -23.99
N LEU A 230 -1.13 15.14 -23.62
CA LEU A 230 -0.89 14.33 -22.42
C LEU A 230 0.13 13.17 -22.65
N ALA A 231 0.26 12.71 -23.91
CA ALA A 231 1.06 11.55 -24.28
C ALA A 231 2.58 11.80 -24.39
N ASP A 232 3.01 13.06 -24.56
CA ASP A 232 4.42 13.41 -24.81
C ASP A 232 5.16 13.91 -23.56
N LYS A 233 4.48 13.98 -22.40
CA LYS A 233 5.13 14.46 -21.18
C LYS A 233 6.01 13.37 -20.58
N VAL A 234 7.29 13.73 -20.42
CA VAL A 234 8.36 12.85 -19.91
C VAL A 234 8.43 12.87 -18.38
N SER A 235 8.04 13.96 -17.74
CA SER A 235 8.07 14.11 -16.28
C SER A 235 6.88 14.90 -15.75
N LEU A 236 6.57 14.65 -14.48
CA LEU A 236 5.52 15.33 -13.71
C LEU A 236 6.14 15.83 -12.41
N LEU A 237 5.94 17.13 -12.15
CA LEU A 237 6.28 17.76 -10.89
C LEU A 237 4.97 18.08 -10.17
N SER A 238 4.85 17.65 -8.93
CA SER A 238 3.69 17.90 -8.06
C SER A 238 4.17 18.56 -6.78
N ALA A 239 3.47 19.58 -6.29
CA ALA A 239 3.69 20.13 -4.96
C ALA A 239 2.38 20.16 -4.18
N GLY A 240 2.45 19.97 -2.88
CA GLY A 240 1.27 19.94 -2.03
C GLY A 240 1.59 20.32 -0.60
N ALA A 241 0.52 20.42 0.18
CA ALA A 241 0.59 20.71 1.60
C ALA A 241 -0.59 20.06 2.32
N GLU A 242 -0.42 19.78 3.60
CA GLU A 242 -1.49 19.42 4.51
C GLU A 242 -1.44 20.29 5.76
N ALA A 243 -2.62 20.58 6.30
CA ALA A 243 -2.80 21.29 7.54
C ALA A 243 -3.89 20.58 8.36
N TYR A 244 -3.61 20.37 9.64
CA TYR A 244 -4.54 19.77 10.60
C TYR A 244 -4.73 20.73 11.77
N TYR A 245 -5.96 20.83 12.24
CA TYR A 245 -6.32 21.63 13.39
C TYR A 245 -7.37 20.89 14.22
N SER A 246 -7.09 20.74 15.51
CA SER A 246 -8.02 20.18 16.48
C SER A 246 -8.29 21.23 17.56
N PRO A 247 -9.53 21.74 17.69
CA PRO A 247 -9.87 22.71 18.72
C PRO A 247 -9.90 22.07 20.12
N ILE A 248 -10.25 20.79 20.23
CA ILE A 248 -10.34 20.08 21.51
C ILE A 248 -8.96 19.87 22.11
N SER A 249 -8.01 19.41 21.30
CA SER A 249 -6.63 19.18 21.76
C SER A 249 -5.71 20.38 21.57
N SER A 250 -6.19 21.46 20.94
CA SER A 250 -5.39 22.65 20.58
C SER A 250 -4.10 22.31 19.81
N LEU A 251 -4.15 21.26 18.98
CA LEU A 251 -3.01 20.81 18.19
C LEU A 251 -3.13 21.30 16.75
N VAL A 252 -2.02 21.79 16.22
CA VAL A 252 -1.86 22.17 14.81
C VAL A 252 -0.79 21.26 14.20
N GLY A 253 -1.09 20.66 13.05
CA GLY A 253 -0.14 19.92 12.23
C GLY A 253 0.00 20.62 10.88
N LEU A 254 1.21 20.70 10.35
CA LEU A 254 1.47 21.24 9.01
C LEU A 254 2.60 20.47 8.36
N SER A 255 2.41 20.06 7.11
CA SER A 255 3.48 19.53 6.28
C SER A 255 3.35 20.01 4.84
N THR A 256 4.48 20.12 4.15
CA THR A 256 4.56 20.44 2.73
C THR A 256 5.37 19.37 2.02
N GLY A 257 5.02 19.10 0.76
CA GLY A 257 5.62 18.02 -0.01
C GLY A 257 5.81 18.39 -1.47
N VAL A 258 6.91 17.97 -2.06
CA VAL A 258 7.19 18.08 -3.50
C VAL A 258 7.55 16.70 -4.01
N LYS A 259 6.94 16.30 -5.13
CA LYS A 259 7.14 15.00 -5.79
C LYS A 259 7.50 15.23 -7.24
N PHE A 260 8.61 14.66 -7.67
CA PHE A 260 9.03 14.61 -9.07
C PHE A 260 9.02 13.17 -9.54
N THR A 261 8.29 12.89 -10.62
CA THR A 261 8.12 11.53 -11.15
C THR A 261 8.33 11.51 -12.65
N THR A 262 9.08 10.55 -13.16
CA THR A 262 9.19 10.31 -14.61
C THR A 262 8.01 9.48 -15.10
N LEU A 263 7.39 9.90 -16.20
CA LEU A 263 6.21 9.26 -16.75
C LEU A 263 6.56 8.10 -17.70
N PRO A 264 5.65 7.14 -17.93
CA PRO A 264 5.89 6.03 -18.87
C PRO A 264 6.24 6.46 -20.30
N ALA A 265 5.74 7.62 -20.74
CA ALA A 265 6.04 8.17 -22.07
C ALA A 265 7.54 8.45 -22.28
N ALA A 266 8.26 8.84 -21.22
CA ALA A 266 9.71 8.98 -21.24
C ALA A 266 10.40 7.70 -21.72
N ILE A 267 9.94 6.55 -21.24
CA ILE A 267 10.53 5.26 -21.58
C ILE A 267 10.26 4.93 -23.05
N LYS A 268 9.03 5.17 -23.52
CA LYS A 268 8.64 4.88 -24.92
C LYS A 268 9.38 5.77 -25.91
N SER A 269 9.59 7.05 -25.62
CA SER A 269 10.31 7.97 -26.53
C SER A 269 11.79 7.63 -26.67
N SER A 270 12.43 7.00 -25.68
CA SER A 270 13.82 6.52 -25.78
C SER A 270 14.01 5.37 -26.80
N SER A 271 12.95 4.61 -27.08
CA SER A 271 12.97 3.56 -28.11
C SER A 271 12.81 4.10 -29.54
N ALA A 272 12.41 5.36 -29.69
CA ALA A 272 12.07 5.99 -30.97
C ALA A 272 13.15 6.94 -31.53
N GLY A 273 14.36 6.95 -30.97
CA GLY A 273 15.53 7.60 -31.59
C GLY A 273 15.60 9.13 -31.51
N THR A 274 14.78 9.80 -30.72
CA THR A 274 14.82 11.27 -30.56
C THR A 274 15.76 11.70 -29.42
N THR A 275 16.63 12.66 -29.74
CA THR A 275 17.71 13.19 -28.90
C THR A 275 17.20 14.10 -27.78
N GLY A 276 16.99 13.54 -26.59
CA GLY A 276 16.77 14.28 -25.34
C GLY A 276 17.35 13.49 -24.15
N PRO A 277 17.62 14.13 -23.00
CA PRO A 277 18.16 13.43 -21.83
C PRO A 277 17.07 12.57 -21.21
N VAL A 278 17.03 11.28 -21.56
CA VAL A 278 15.98 10.37 -21.10
C VAL A 278 16.60 9.29 -20.22
N SER A 279 16.34 9.37 -18.91
CA SER A 279 16.68 8.31 -17.96
C SER A 279 16.11 6.99 -18.45
N SER A 280 16.97 5.95 -18.56
CA SER A 280 16.56 4.62 -19.03
C SER A 280 15.59 3.90 -18.09
N PHE A 281 15.43 4.39 -16.86
CA PHE A 281 14.59 3.81 -15.83
C PHE A 281 13.66 4.85 -15.21
N PRO A 282 12.41 4.49 -14.86
CA PRO A 282 11.51 5.39 -14.17
C PRO A 282 11.91 5.55 -12.70
N TYR A 283 11.82 6.77 -12.21
CA TYR A 283 12.12 7.12 -10.83
C TYR A 283 11.15 8.15 -10.26
N THR A 284 11.12 8.23 -8.94
CA THR A 284 10.27 9.10 -8.15
C THR A 284 11.11 9.69 -7.02
N LEU A 285 11.25 11.01 -7.01
CA LEU A 285 11.90 11.77 -5.96
C LEU A 285 10.83 12.51 -5.18
N THR A 286 10.80 12.35 -3.86
CA THR A 286 9.85 13.06 -2.99
C THR A 286 10.60 13.75 -1.87
N LEU A 287 10.24 15.00 -1.60
CA LEU A 287 10.74 15.80 -0.50
C LEU A 287 9.57 16.24 0.36
N THR A 288 9.56 15.88 1.63
CA THR A 288 8.53 16.29 2.60
C THR A 288 9.16 17.07 3.74
N LEU A 289 8.53 18.17 4.14
CA LEU A 289 8.95 19.06 5.20
C LEU A 289 7.80 19.26 6.18
N ALA A 290 8.02 18.97 7.46
CA ALA A 290 7.10 19.35 8.54
C ALA A 290 7.76 20.47 9.36
N PRO A 291 7.46 21.74 9.07
CA PRO A 291 8.18 22.86 9.67
C PRO A 291 7.95 22.99 11.18
N LEU A 292 6.81 22.51 11.71
CA LEU A 292 6.52 22.57 13.15
C LEU A 292 7.39 21.62 13.96
N THR A 293 7.72 20.46 13.42
CA THR A 293 8.57 19.44 14.08
C THR A 293 10.02 19.51 13.64
N GLY A 294 10.34 20.30 12.61
CA GLY A 294 11.68 20.40 12.03
C GLY A 294 12.11 19.16 11.24
N SER A 295 11.20 18.23 10.93
CA SER A 295 11.54 17.01 10.19
C SER A 295 11.52 17.23 8.68
N LEU A 296 12.62 16.92 8.03
CA LEU A 296 12.83 16.90 6.59
C LEU A 296 13.03 15.44 6.16
N SER A 297 12.30 14.96 5.15
CA SER A 297 12.48 13.61 4.62
C SER A 297 12.56 13.65 3.10
N THR A 298 13.62 13.05 2.55
CA THR A 298 13.85 12.90 1.12
C THR A 298 13.79 11.44 0.76
N THR A 299 13.00 11.07 -0.23
CA THR A 299 12.93 9.70 -0.74
C THR A 299 13.24 9.66 -2.22
N TYR A 300 14.06 8.69 -2.62
CA TYR A 300 14.39 8.38 -3.99
C TYR A 300 14.03 6.92 -4.29
N SER A 301 13.02 6.70 -5.13
CA SER A 301 12.58 5.36 -5.55
C SER A 301 12.79 5.18 -7.05
N VAL A 302 13.40 4.06 -7.44
CA VAL A 302 13.78 3.76 -8.83
C VAL A 302 13.31 2.35 -9.18
N ARG A 303 12.70 2.18 -10.36
CA ARG A 303 12.44 0.86 -10.91
C ARG A 303 13.48 0.55 -11.98
N ALA A 304 14.55 -0.16 -11.60
CA ALA A 304 15.66 -0.45 -12.51
C ALA A 304 15.30 -1.53 -13.55
N SER A 305 14.36 -2.42 -13.24
CA SER A 305 13.83 -3.43 -14.18
C SER A 305 12.33 -3.63 -13.96
N PRO A 306 11.58 -4.21 -14.93
CA PRO A 306 10.18 -4.57 -14.74
C PRO A 306 9.91 -5.36 -13.46
N ASN A 307 10.90 -6.11 -12.98
CA ASN A 307 10.81 -6.97 -11.81
C ASN A 307 11.66 -6.49 -10.62
N LEU A 308 12.37 -5.37 -10.72
CA LEU A 308 13.28 -4.95 -9.66
C LEU A 308 13.20 -3.44 -9.41
N ALA A 309 12.88 -3.10 -8.17
CA ALA A 309 12.77 -1.73 -7.70
C ALA A 309 13.65 -1.51 -6.46
N PHE A 310 14.14 -0.28 -6.32
CA PHE A 310 14.95 0.20 -5.21
C PHE A 310 14.30 1.43 -4.62
N SER A 311 14.48 1.64 -3.32
CA SER A 311 14.07 2.85 -2.63
C SER A 311 15.10 3.22 -1.58
N SER A 312 15.38 4.51 -1.43
CA SER A 312 16.15 5.05 -0.32
C SER A 312 15.41 6.23 0.29
N ARG A 313 15.28 6.23 1.62
CA ARG A 313 14.71 7.33 2.42
C ARG A 313 15.80 7.89 3.32
N PHE A 314 15.98 9.20 3.25
CA PHE A 314 16.85 9.98 4.12
C PHE A 314 15.98 10.93 4.94
N GLY A 315 15.88 10.68 6.24
CA GLY A 315 15.25 11.55 7.21
C GLY A 315 16.30 12.42 7.91
N PHE A 316 15.98 13.68 8.13
CA PHE A 316 16.80 14.63 8.88
C PHE A 316 15.91 15.49 9.77
N ASN A 317 16.27 15.64 11.03
CA ASN A 317 15.58 16.54 11.94
C ASN A 317 16.46 17.77 12.20
N VAL A 318 15.96 18.94 11.80
CA VAL A 318 16.68 20.22 11.91
C VAL A 318 16.90 20.64 13.37
N TYR A 319 16.01 20.25 14.29
CA TYR A 319 16.14 20.63 15.70
C TYR A 319 17.07 19.72 16.49
N SER A 320 17.05 18.41 16.22
CA SER A 320 17.94 17.45 16.90
C SER A 320 19.24 17.16 16.15
N TRP A 321 19.38 17.61 14.91
CA TRP A 321 20.47 17.23 13.99
C TRP A 321 20.62 15.72 13.80
N GLU A 322 19.53 14.99 14.04
CA GLU A 322 19.50 13.55 13.86
C GLU A 322 19.20 13.21 12.41
N SER A 323 19.97 12.28 11.85
CA SER A 323 19.78 11.76 10.51
C SER A 323 19.47 10.27 10.57
N GLU A 324 18.49 9.84 9.79
CA GLU A 324 18.09 8.45 9.60
C GLU A 324 18.22 8.10 8.12
N MET A 325 18.88 6.99 7.80
CA MET A 325 18.95 6.47 6.44
C MET A 325 18.41 5.06 6.36
N VAL A 326 17.44 4.85 5.47
CA VAL A 326 16.84 3.55 5.19
C VAL A 326 16.94 3.27 3.71
N ALA A 327 17.40 2.08 3.36
CA ALA A 327 17.42 1.58 1.98
C ALA A 327 16.61 0.29 1.87
N GLY A 328 15.99 0.05 0.72
CA GLY A 328 15.29 -1.18 0.47
C GLY A 328 15.18 -1.51 -1.01
N CYS A 329 14.87 -2.76 -1.29
CA CYS A 329 14.65 -3.26 -2.64
C CYS A 329 13.49 -4.26 -2.68
N GLU A 330 12.84 -4.31 -3.83
CA GLU A 330 11.78 -5.24 -4.16
C GLU A 330 12.19 -5.99 -5.42
N LEU A 331 12.18 -7.32 -5.35
CA LEU A 331 12.54 -8.23 -6.43
C LEU A 331 11.39 -9.19 -6.68
N TRP A 332 10.78 -9.08 -7.85
CA TRP A 332 9.80 -10.01 -8.38
C TRP A 332 10.52 -11.16 -9.09
N ARG A 333 10.14 -12.39 -8.76
CA ARG A 333 10.62 -13.61 -9.40
C ARG A 333 9.41 -14.33 -9.99
N LYS A 334 9.47 -14.57 -11.31
CA LYS A 334 8.56 -15.50 -11.97
C LYS A 334 9.04 -16.93 -11.72
N SER A 335 8.13 -17.86 -11.51
CA SER A 335 8.49 -19.29 -11.43
C SER A 335 8.95 -19.77 -12.80
N ALA A 336 10.20 -20.21 -12.88
CA ALA A 336 10.79 -20.69 -14.11
C ALA A 336 10.20 -22.06 -14.48
N ARG A 337 9.13 -22.07 -15.30
CA ARG A 337 8.73 -23.26 -16.07
C ARG A 337 9.34 -23.26 -17.48
N THR A 338 9.83 -22.12 -17.98
CA THR A 338 10.52 -22.03 -19.27
C THR A 338 11.91 -21.36 -19.09
N PRO A 339 13.03 -22.03 -19.41
CA PRO A 339 14.38 -21.50 -19.23
C PRO A 339 14.79 -20.43 -20.26
N GLN A 340 13.83 -19.79 -20.95
CA GLN A 340 14.11 -19.03 -22.18
C GLN A 340 14.00 -17.50 -22.05
N ASP A 341 13.47 -16.96 -20.93
CA ASP A 341 13.37 -15.49 -20.78
C ASP A 341 13.44 -15.05 -19.30
N ASP A 342 14.65 -15.10 -18.72
CA ASP A 342 14.90 -14.69 -17.33
C ASP A 342 14.79 -13.15 -17.12
N GLY A 343 14.57 -12.35 -18.19
CA GLY A 343 14.47 -10.89 -18.12
C GLY A 343 15.73 -10.18 -17.58
N LEU A 344 16.82 -10.92 -17.36
CA LEU A 344 18.10 -10.49 -16.78
C LEU A 344 19.19 -10.32 -17.84
N ASP A 345 18.91 -10.61 -19.10
CA ASP A 345 19.88 -10.54 -20.21
C ASP A 345 20.47 -9.15 -20.39
N TRP A 346 19.70 -8.10 -20.08
CA TRP A 346 20.20 -6.73 -20.11
C TRP A 346 21.24 -6.47 -19.01
N ALA A 347 21.07 -7.07 -17.82
CA ALA A 347 22.00 -6.95 -16.70
C ALA A 347 23.26 -7.78 -16.96
N ARG A 348 23.12 -8.99 -17.53
CA ARG A 348 24.25 -9.82 -18.02
C ARG A 348 25.05 -9.06 -19.08
N ARG A 349 24.39 -8.43 -20.05
CA ARG A 349 25.01 -7.55 -21.06
C ARG A 349 25.76 -6.36 -20.44
N LYS A 350 25.18 -5.68 -19.44
CA LYS A 350 25.83 -4.53 -18.78
C LYS A 350 26.99 -4.93 -17.86
N MET A 351 26.95 -6.12 -17.27
CA MET A 351 28.05 -6.65 -16.44
C MET A 351 29.18 -7.27 -17.27
N GLY A 352 29.10 -7.25 -18.61
CA GLY A 352 30.10 -7.85 -19.48
C GLY A 352 30.19 -9.37 -19.37
N ILE A 353 29.16 -10.01 -18.77
CA ILE A 353 29.06 -11.46 -18.68
C ILE A 353 28.62 -11.95 -20.06
N LEU A 354 29.60 -12.30 -20.87
CA LEU A 354 29.40 -12.85 -22.21
C LEU A 354 28.99 -14.32 -22.03
N GLU A 355 27.72 -14.63 -22.23
CA GLU A 355 27.31 -16.03 -22.36
C GLU A 355 27.87 -16.58 -23.67
N THR A 356 28.90 -17.41 -23.56
CA THR A 356 29.30 -18.36 -24.59
C THR A 356 28.25 -19.48 -24.67
N THR A 357 27.04 -19.14 -25.12
CA THR A 357 26.09 -20.13 -25.60
C THR A 357 26.22 -20.24 -27.10
N ASN A 358 27.00 -21.24 -27.51
CA ASN A 358 26.98 -21.76 -28.88
C ASN A 358 25.56 -22.23 -29.19
N ASN A 359 24.77 -21.40 -29.87
CA ASN A 359 23.66 -21.87 -30.70
C ASN A 359 23.44 -20.88 -31.84
N THR A 360 24.33 -20.97 -32.82
CA THR A 360 24.10 -20.49 -34.18
C THR A 360 23.08 -21.37 -34.89
N LEU A 361 22.21 -20.73 -35.68
CA LEU A 361 21.18 -21.26 -36.59
C LEU A 361 19.84 -21.69 -35.99
N ASN A 362 18.88 -20.76 -35.98
CA ASN A 362 17.70 -20.79 -36.88
C ASN A 362 16.75 -19.63 -36.53
N ARG A 363 16.95 -18.48 -37.19
CA ARG A 363 15.95 -17.40 -37.23
C ARG A 363 15.34 -17.40 -38.64
N SER A 364 14.18 -18.02 -38.78
CA SER A 364 13.24 -17.75 -39.88
C SER A 364 12.11 -16.86 -39.37
N PRO A 365 11.71 -15.81 -40.11
CA PRO A 365 10.58 -14.97 -39.75
C PRO A 365 9.25 -15.59 -40.24
N ALA A 366 8.16 -15.19 -39.59
CA ALA A 366 6.76 -15.45 -39.93
C ALA A 366 6.19 -16.84 -39.58
N ALA A 367 5.54 -16.91 -38.42
CA ALA A 367 4.30 -17.68 -38.26
C ALA A 367 3.36 -16.90 -37.32
N SER A 368 2.28 -16.39 -37.91
CA SER A 368 1.08 -15.93 -37.25
C SER A 368 0.54 -17.03 -36.32
N PHE A 369 0.37 -16.72 -35.04
CA PHE A 369 -0.39 -17.55 -34.12
C PHE A 369 -1.42 -16.69 -33.40
N ASN A 370 -2.69 -16.96 -33.74
CA ASN A 370 -3.82 -16.71 -32.86
C ASN A 370 -3.59 -17.55 -31.60
N SER A 371 -3.20 -16.91 -30.49
CA SER A 371 -3.23 -17.55 -29.18
C SER A 371 -4.65 -17.48 -28.64
N SER A 372 -5.28 -18.64 -28.57
CA SER A 372 -6.45 -18.89 -27.72
C SER A 372 -6.16 -18.43 -26.28
N ASN A 373 -7.17 -17.82 -25.66
CA ASN A 373 -7.19 -17.17 -24.34
C ASN A 373 -6.89 -18.10 -23.14
N GLU A 374 -6.35 -19.31 -23.31
CA GLU A 374 -6.21 -20.30 -22.23
C GLU A 374 -4.83 -20.28 -21.52
N ASN A 375 -3.79 -19.67 -22.09
CA ASN A 375 -2.43 -19.69 -21.51
C ASN A 375 -2.14 -18.58 -20.48
N ILE A 376 -3.06 -17.62 -20.26
CA ILE A 376 -2.83 -16.51 -19.31
C ILE A 376 -3.02 -16.97 -17.85
N GLU A 377 -3.85 -17.99 -17.62
CA GLU A 377 -4.19 -18.45 -16.26
C GLU A 377 -3.08 -19.30 -15.62
N GLU A 378 -2.27 -20.02 -16.42
CA GLU A 378 -1.20 -20.90 -15.92
C GLU A 378 0.15 -20.19 -15.75
N GLU A 379 0.40 -19.06 -16.42
CA GLU A 379 1.67 -18.31 -16.32
C GLU A 379 1.83 -17.55 -15.00
N GLU A 380 0.73 -17.27 -14.28
CA GLU A 380 0.79 -16.57 -12.98
C GLU A 380 1.02 -17.50 -11.78
N GLU A 381 1.04 -18.83 -11.98
CA GLU A 381 0.98 -19.85 -10.92
C GLU A 381 2.22 -19.90 -9.99
N GLY A 382 3.22 -19.05 -10.21
CA GLY A 382 4.41 -18.99 -9.36
C GLY A 382 5.10 -17.65 -9.26
N ASP A 383 4.34 -16.55 -9.36
CA ASP A 383 4.87 -15.24 -9.02
C ASP A 383 5.20 -15.19 -7.51
N SER A 384 6.39 -14.70 -7.21
CA SER A 384 6.84 -14.40 -5.84
C SER A 384 7.58 -13.08 -5.82
N VAL A 385 7.59 -12.44 -4.66
CA VAL A 385 8.27 -11.18 -4.43
C VAL A 385 9.09 -11.28 -3.16
N VAL A 386 10.31 -10.75 -3.23
CA VAL A 386 11.20 -10.60 -2.09
C VAL A 386 11.38 -9.10 -1.85
N LYS A 387 11.10 -8.65 -0.63
CA LYS A 387 11.40 -7.29 -0.18
C LYS A 387 12.49 -7.34 0.86
N ILE A 388 13.45 -6.44 0.73
CA ILE A 388 14.56 -6.29 1.67
C ILE A 388 14.61 -4.84 2.11
N ARG A 389 14.75 -4.61 3.41
CA ARG A 389 15.04 -3.31 4.00
C ARG A 389 16.29 -3.40 4.85
N VAL A 390 17.13 -2.38 4.77
CA VAL A 390 18.31 -2.18 5.61
C VAL A 390 18.24 -0.78 6.20
N ASP A 391 18.42 -0.71 7.51
CA ASP A 391 18.43 0.53 8.29
C ASP A 391 19.87 0.94 8.64
N GLN A 392 20.06 2.21 9.04
CA GLN A 392 21.36 2.76 9.44
C GLN A 392 21.98 2.02 10.63
N SER A 393 21.15 1.47 11.53
CA SER A 393 21.60 0.62 12.64
C SER A 393 21.91 -0.83 12.24
N TRP A 394 22.04 -1.13 10.94
CA TRP A 394 22.24 -2.48 10.40
C TRP A 394 21.11 -3.48 10.74
N ASN A 395 19.91 -2.96 11.02
CA ASN A 395 18.71 -3.81 11.09
C ASN A 395 18.29 -4.18 9.67
N VAL A 396 18.20 -5.48 9.41
CA VAL A 396 17.78 -6.03 8.12
C VAL A 396 16.41 -6.68 8.27
N ARG A 397 15.46 -6.31 7.42
CA ARG A 397 14.16 -6.97 7.32
C ARG A 397 14.05 -7.60 5.95
N VAL A 398 13.64 -8.85 5.90
CA VAL A 398 13.41 -9.60 4.67
C VAL A 398 11.98 -10.13 4.71
N LEU A 399 11.23 -9.90 3.64
CA LEU A 399 9.87 -10.39 3.45
C LEU A 399 9.81 -11.14 2.13
N TRP A 400 9.30 -12.37 2.15
CA TRP A 400 8.96 -13.13 0.97
C TRP A 400 7.44 -13.28 0.92
N GLU A 401 6.83 -12.82 -0.16
CA GLU A 401 5.41 -13.00 -0.45
C GLU A 401 5.29 -13.83 -1.72
N GLY A 402 4.50 -14.90 -1.72
CA GLY A 402 4.40 -15.79 -2.87
C GLY A 402 3.12 -16.60 -2.88
N ARG A 403 2.81 -17.13 -4.06
CA ARG A 403 1.67 -18.02 -4.26
C ARG A 403 2.13 -19.48 -4.18
N VAL A 404 1.39 -20.31 -3.44
CA VAL A 404 1.56 -21.76 -3.38
C VAL A 404 0.19 -22.40 -3.64
N LYS A 405 -0.06 -22.82 -4.88
CA LYS A 405 -1.39 -23.27 -5.34
C LYS A 405 -2.45 -22.18 -5.07
N SER A 406 -3.48 -22.47 -4.29
CA SER A 406 -4.52 -21.52 -3.87
C SER A 406 -4.16 -20.73 -2.61
N LEU A 407 -2.98 -20.94 -2.02
CA LEU A 407 -2.55 -20.26 -0.80
C LEU A 407 -1.65 -19.08 -1.12
N LEU A 408 -1.85 -17.98 -0.43
CA LEU A 408 -0.96 -16.83 -0.43
C LEU A 408 -0.13 -16.87 0.84
N VAL A 409 1.19 -16.93 0.69
CA VAL A 409 2.12 -17.08 1.82
C VAL A 409 2.97 -15.83 1.94
N THR A 410 3.07 -15.31 3.16
CA THR A 410 3.94 -14.20 3.55
C THR A 410 4.89 -14.71 4.62
N ALA A 411 6.16 -14.87 4.31
CA ALA A 411 7.20 -15.26 5.27
C ALA A 411 8.14 -14.09 5.54
N GLY A 412 8.43 -13.83 6.80
CA GLY A 412 9.16 -12.64 7.21
C GLY A 412 10.24 -12.94 8.23
N VAL A 413 11.38 -12.26 8.10
CA VAL A 413 12.51 -12.32 9.03
C VAL A 413 13.00 -10.92 9.32
N SER A 414 13.24 -10.63 10.60
CA SER A 414 13.95 -9.44 11.06
C SER A 414 15.23 -9.83 11.80
N LEU A 415 16.33 -9.22 11.35
CA LEU A 415 17.68 -9.41 11.85
C LEU A 415 18.23 -8.06 12.31
N GLY A 416 19.01 -8.04 13.38
CA GLY A 416 19.67 -6.82 13.80
C GLY A 416 20.68 -7.07 14.91
N PRO A 417 21.71 -6.21 15.05
CA PRO A 417 22.59 -6.24 16.20
C PRO A 417 21.76 -5.92 17.45
N GLY A 418 21.54 -6.92 18.31
CA GLY A 418 20.71 -6.78 19.49
C GLY A 418 21.21 -5.65 20.41
N THR A 419 20.38 -4.64 20.64
CA THR A 419 20.48 -3.78 21.82
C THR A 419 19.63 -4.42 22.91
N PHE A 420 20.25 -4.74 24.05
CA PHE A 420 19.56 -5.25 25.24
C PHE A 420 18.46 -4.26 25.64
N SER A 421 17.20 -4.64 25.48
CA SER A 421 16.11 -4.07 26.26
C SER A 421 15.18 -5.18 26.64
N SER A 422 15.41 -5.67 27.85
CA SER A 422 14.41 -6.34 28.66
C SER A 422 13.19 -5.42 28.81
N LEU A 423 12.18 -5.65 27.98
CA LEU A 423 10.80 -5.33 28.34
C LEU A 423 9.94 -6.55 27.98
N ALA A 424 10.12 -7.61 28.77
CA ALA A 424 9.02 -8.50 29.08
C ALA A 424 8.02 -7.65 29.87
N SER A 425 6.91 -7.30 29.21
CA SER A 425 5.75 -6.71 29.86
C SER A 425 4.92 -7.85 30.46
N ASP A 426 5.25 -8.23 31.70
CA ASP A 426 4.27 -8.88 32.56
C ASP A 426 3.55 -7.81 33.40
N PRO A 427 2.22 -7.92 33.58
CA PRO A 427 1.43 -6.95 34.32
C PRO A 427 1.31 -7.37 35.79
N SER A 428 1.75 -6.51 36.73
CA SER A 428 1.43 -6.72 38.15
C SER A 428 1.18 -5.41 38.91
N SER A 429 -0.10 -5.18 39.21
CA SER A 429 -0.69 -4.71 40.48
C SER A 429 0.06 -3.71 41.40
N SER A 430 -0.52 -2.51 41.50
CA SER A 430 -0.83 -1.70 42.70
C SER A 430 0.08 -1.72 43.95
N SER A 431 0.64 -0.56 44.31
CA SER A 431 0.25 0.31 45.46
C SER A 431 1.34 1.35 45.85
N PRO A 432 1.02 2.55 46.38
CA PRO A 432 2.01 3.56 46.76
C PRO A 432 2.08 3.79 48.28
N VAL A 433 3.25 3.68 48.91
CA VAL A 433 3.51 4.22 50.26
C VAL A 433 4.97 4.70 50.44
N SER A 434 5.08 6.01 50.63
CA SER A 434 6.05 6.89 51.34
C SER A 434 7.47 6.48 51.82
N THR A 435 8.36 7.47 51.66
CA THR A 435 9.49 7.99 52.50
C THR A 435 10.95 7.55 52.25
N PRO A 436 11.93 8.49 52.40
CA PRO A 436 13.34 8.27 52.05
C PRO A 436 14.25 8.11 53.29
N SER A 437 15.31 7.29 53.17
CA SER A 437 16.46 7.37 54.09
C SER A 437 17.74 6.77 53.50
N LEU A 438 18.75 7.64 53.40
CA LEU A 438 20.19 7.49 53.70
C LEU A 438 20.90 6.12 53.57
N ALA A 439 21.97 6.15 52.76
CA ALA A 439 23.31 5.58 52.93
C ALA A 439 23.47 4.22 53.66
N GLU A 440 24.07 3.24 52.97
CA GLU A 440 25.32 2.61 53.43
C GLU A 440 25.97 1.72 52.36
N SER A 441 27.29 1.78 52.36
CA SER A 441 28.23 0.96 51.60
C SER A 441 28.25 -0.48 52.09
N SER A 442 28.17 -1.45 51.17
CA SER A 442 28.83 -2.75 51.38
C SER A 442 29.26 -3.35 50.04
N GLN A 443 30.57 -3.56 49.93
CA GLN A 443 31.19 -4.39 48.92
C GLN A 443 30.77 -5.84 49.13
N SER A 444 30.26 -6.48 48.09
CA SER A 444 30.19 -7.93 47.99
C SER A 444 30.68 -8.33 46.61
N ALA A 445 31.90 -8.86 46.58
CA ALA A 445 32.47 -9.55 45.44
C ALA A 445 31.72 -10.87 45.25
N GLY A 446 30.79 -10.88 44.30
CA GLY A 446 30.15 -12.08 43.79
C GLY A 446 30.37 -12.16 42.29
N GLY A 447 31.42 -12.88 41.89
CA GLY A 447 31.66 -13.26 40.49
C GLY A 447 30.55 -14.17 39.99
N GLY A 448 29.47 -13.57 39.48
CA GLY A 448 28.46 -14.25 38.70
C GLY A 448 28.87 -14.23 37.23
N ALA A 449 29.31 -15.38 36.72
CA ALA A 449 29.55 -15.57 35.29
C ALA A 449 28.32 -15.14 34.48
N ALA A 450 28.50 -14.18 33.58
CA ALA A 450 27.50 -13.86 32.57
C ALA A 450 27.20 -15.13 31.76
N PRO A 451 25.93 -15.49 31.51
CA PRO A 451 25.63 -16.61 30.63
C PRO A 451 26.17 -16.27 29.24
N SER A 452 27.03 -17.15 28.72
CA SER A 452 27.66 -17.07 27.39
C SER A 452 26.67 -17.42 26.27
N SER A 453 25.46 -16.87 26.31
CA SER A 453 24.54 -16.96 25.17
C SER A 453 25.07 -16.05 24.06
N LYS A 454 25.61 -16.66 23.00
CA LYS A 454 25.93 -15.98 21.74
C LYS A 454 24.77 -15.04 21.39
N PRO A 455 25.02 -13.77 21.02
CA PRO A 455 23.94 -12.85 20.69
C PRO A 455 23.13 -13.43 19.53
N SER A 456 21.86 -13.74 19.76
CA SER A 456 20.97 -14.17 18.67
C SER A 456 20.67 -12.94 17.81
N TYR A 457 21.19 -12.93 16.58
CA TYR A 457 20.92 -11.89 15.59
C TYR A 457 19.44 -11.87 15.11
N TRP A 458 18.66 -12.87 15.49
CA TRP A 458 17.25 -13.04 15.14
C TRP A 458 16.37 -12.25 16.09
N ARG A 459 15.64 -11.27 15.57
CA ARG A 459 14.71 -10.44 16.35
C ARG A 459 13.26 -10.88 16.21
N GLY A 460 12.90 -11.46 15.06
CA GLY A 460 11.57 -12.02 14.82
C GLY A 460 11.50 -12.81 13.51
N VAL A 461 10.81 -13.95 13.55
CA VAL A 461 10.54 -14.80 12.38
C VAL A 461 9.07 -15.17 12.42
N GLY A 462 8.34 -14.93 11.34
CA GLY A 462 6.93 -15.27 11.25
C GLY A 462 6.50 -15.64 9.84
N VAL A 463 5.35 -16.30 9.78
CA VAL A 463 4.75 -16.77 8.54
C VAL A 463 3.26 -16.54 8.63
N SER A 464 2.69 -15.80 7.68
CA SER A 464 1.25 -15.65 7.51
C SER A 464 0.81 -16.40 6.26
N VAL A 465 -0.19 -17.25 6.38
CA VAL A 465 -0.81 -17.98 5.27
C VAL A 465 -2.24 -17.50 5.11
N LEU A 466 -2.61 -17.06 3.92
CA LEU A 466 -3.94 -16.59 3.58
C LEU A 466 -4.58 -17.52 2.54
N TYR A 467 -5.81 -17.93 2.82
CA TYR A 467 -6.67 -18.69 1.92
C TYR A 467 -8.03 -18.01 1.83
N SER A 468 -8.49 -17.74 0.61
CA SER A 468 -9.79 -17.15 0.33
C SER A 468 -10.52 -17.95 -0.73
N SER A 469 -11.74 -18.40 -0.42
CA SER A 469 -12.63 -19.16 -1.33
C SER A 469 -13.83 -18.35 -1.79
#